data_AF-A0A0F9TBM6-F1
#
_entry.id   AF-A0A0F9TBM6-F1
#
_cell.length_a   1.000
_cell.length_b   1.000
_cell.length_c   1.000
_cell.angle_alpha   90.00
_cell.angle_beta   90.00
_cell.angle_gamma   90.00
#
_symmetry.space_group_name_H-M   'P 1'
#
loop_
_entity.id
_entity.type
_entity.pdbx_description
1 polymer ?
#
loop_
_entity_poly.entity_id
_entity_poly.type
_entity_poly.pdbx_seq_one_letter_code
_entity_poly.pdbx_strand_id
1 'polypeptide(L)'
;MGHYSEDASSVKVEFFKSSGKYYTTEAVIWTGNWKKDEGLIYDAFSKSLRDHLGSRLSDMIAVCIEPYHELSYPLMLMPGQWLQ
;
A
#
# COMPACT_ATOMS: atom_id res chain seq x y z
N MET A 1 7.97 18.16 4.59
CA MET A 1 8.40 16.75 4.41
C MET A 1 8.19 16.43 2.94
N GLY A 2 9.21 15.88 2.26
CA GLY A 2 9.15 15.61 0.82
C GLY A 2 8.38 14.32 0.54
N HIS A 3 7.62 14.29 -0.55
CA HIS A 3 7.02 13.06 -1.07
C HIS A 3 8.13 12.07 -1.44
N TYR A 4 7.94 10.77 -1.14
CA TYR A 4 8.91 9.72 -1.49
C TYR A 4 9.18 9.62 -3.00
N SER A 5 8.21 10.06 -3.82
CA SER A 5 8.30 10.11 -5.27
C SER A 5 7.84 11.47 -5.79
N GLU A 6 8.31 11.84 -6.98
CA GLU A 6 7.92 13.08 -7.67
C GLU A 6 6.47 13.01 -8.19
N ASP A 7 5.89 11.82 -8.26
CA ASP A 7 4.47 11.63 -8.55
C ASP A 7 3.64 11.77 -7.27
N ALA A 8 2.90 12.88 -7.18
CA ALA A 8 2.02 13.18 -6.05
C ALA A 8 0.89 12.15 -5.84
N SER A 9 0.62 11.29 -6.83
CA SER A 9 -0.35 10.20 -6.71
C SER A 9 0.25 8.91 -6.12
N SER A 10 1.56 8.87 -5.89
CA SER A 10 2.24 7.68 -5.37
C SER A 10 2.38 7.69 -3.85
N VAL A 11 2.34 6.51 -3.26
CA VAL A 11 2.57 6.26 -1.84
C VAL A 11 3.78 5.35 -1.64
N LYS A 12 4.50 5.57 -0.54
CA LYS A 12 5.56 4.65 -0.12
C LYS A 12 4.96 3.40 0.52
N VAL A 13 5.21 2.25 -0.10
CA VAL A 13 4.83 0.94 0.41
C VAL A 13 6.07 0.10 0.71
N GLU A 14 6.17 -0.39 1.94
CA GLU A 14 7.23 -1.29 2.38
C GLU A 14 6.72 -2.74 2.34
N PHE A 15 7.51 -3.62 1.74
CA PHE A 15 7.20 -5.04 1.60
C PHE A 15 8.10 -5.88 2.52
N PHE A 16 7.47 -6.79 3.25
CA PHE A 16 8.12 -7.69 4.19
C PHE A 16 7.82 -9.14 3.81
N LYS A 17 8.80 -10.02 3.96
CA LYS A 17 8.56 -11.47 3.89
C LYS A 17 7.58 -11.88 4.97
N SER A 18 6.95 -13.04 4.82
CA SER A 18 6.06 -13.64 5.85
C SER A 18 6.72 -13.80 7.23
N SER A 19 8.05 -13.85 7.28
CA SER A 19 8.82 -13.84 8.52
C SER A 19 8.93 -12.47 9.21
N GLY A 20 8.34 -11.40 8.64
CA GLY A 20 8.48 -10.02 9.10
C GLY A 20 9.80 -9.34 8.70
N LYS A 21 10.65 -10.00 7.90
CA LYS A 21 11.92 -9.40 7.42
C LYS A 21 11.64 -8.46 6.25
N TYR A 22 12.12 -7.22 6.34
CA TYR A 22 12.07 -6.26 5.23
C TYR A 22 12.66 -6.85 3.94
N TYR A 23 12.00 -6.58 2.81
CA TYR A 23 12.43 -6.98 1.48
C TYR A 23 12.73 -5.78 0.59
N THR A 24 11.74 -4.92 0.32
CA THR A 24 11.89 -3.74 -0.56
C THR A 24 10.90 -2.64 -0.21
N THR A 25 11.12 -1.46 -0.81
CA THR A 25 10.17 -0.35 -0.85
C THR A 25 9.78 -0.10 -2.30
N GLU A 26 8.51 0.18 -2.57
CA GLU A 26 8.02 0.61 -3.88
C GLU A 26 7.22 1.91 -3.74
N ALA A 27 7.30 2.76 -4.76
CA ALA A 27 6.37 3.88 -4.94
C ALA A 27 5.15 3.39 -5.71
N VAL A 28 4.04 3.14 -5.00
CA VAL A 28 2.82 2.58 -5.61
C VAL A 28 1.86 3.70 -5.98
N ILE A 29 1.38 3.71 -7.22
CA ILE A 29 0.33 4.66 -7.65
C ILE A 29 -0.98 4.34 -6.93
N TRP A 30 -1.53 5.32 -6.22
CA TRP A 30 -2.81 5.20 -5.54
C TRP A 30 -3.97 5.45 -6.50
N THR A 31 -4.75 4.41 -6.79
CA THR A 31 -5.88 4.47 -7.74
C THR A 31 -7.24 4.40 -7.05
N GLY A 32 -7.28 4.28 -5.72
CA GLY A 32 -8.49 4.16 -4.93
C GLY A 32 -8.93 5.48 -4.28
N ASN A 33 -10.10 5.47 -3.63
CA ASN A 33 -10.64 6.66 -2.97
C ASN A 33 -10.01 6.87 -1.59
N TRP A 34 -9.56 8.08 -1.30
CA TRP A 34 -8.98 8.49 0.00
C TRP A 34 -10.01 8.72 1.12
N LYS A 35 -11.21 8.12 1.03
CA LYS A 35 -12.28 8.36 2.00
C LYS A 35 -11.92 7.77 3.37
N LYS A 36 -12.35 8.44 4.45
CA LYS A 36 -12.06 8.11 5.87
C LYS A 36 -12.73 6.82 6.38
N ASP A 37 -13.47 6.12 5.54
CA ASP A 37 -14.08 4.86 5.94
C ASP A 37 -13.01 3.79 5.87
N GLU A 38 -12.71 3.15 7.01
CA GLU A 38 -11.64 2.15 7.10
C GLU A 38 -11.84 1.01 6.10
N GLY A 39 -13.08 0.55 5.87
CA GLY A 39 -13.33 -0.48 4.86
C GLY A 39 -12.93 0.00 3.46
N LEU A 40 -13.30 1.24 3.12
CA LEU A 40 -13.01 1.82 1.81
C LEU A 40 -11.52 2.10 1.59
N ILE A 41 -10.74 2.41 2.64
CA ILE A 41 -9.31 2.67 2.49
C ILE A 41 -8.50 1.39 2.28
N TYR A 42 -8.86 0.28 2.94
CA TYR A 42 -8.23 -1.02 2.69
C TYR A 42 -8.57 -1.57 1.30
N ASP A 43 -9.80 -1.35 0.81
CA ASP A 43 -10.19 -1.66 -0.57
C ASP A 43 -9.40 -0.81 -1.57
N ALA A 44 -9.25 0.49 -1.31
CA ALA A 44 -8.47 1.41 -2.11
C ALA A 44 -6.98 1.00 -2.16
N PHE A 45 -6.41 0.61 -1.03
CA PHE A 45 -5.03 0.12 -0.96
C PHE A 45 -4.86 -1.18 -1.74
N SER A 46 -5.75 -2.14 -1.53
CA SER A 46 -5.75 -3.43 -2.23
C SER A 46 -5.85 -3.24 -3.75
N LYS A 47 -6.76 -2.38 -4.20
CA LYS A 47 -6.92 -2.05 -5.61
C LYS A 47 -5.65 -1.40 -6.18
N SER A 48 -5.05 -0.47 -5.45
CA SER A 48 -3.82 0.23 -5.88
C SER A 48 -2.65 -0.75 -6.06
N LEU A 49 -2.47 -1.67 -5.11
CA LEU A 49 -1.46 -2.74 -5.23
C LEU A 49 -1.74 -3.64 -6.44
N ARG A 50 -2.99 -4.05 -6.66
CA ARG A 50 -3.37 -4.90 -7.79
C ARG A 50 -3.14 -4.23 -9.13
N ASP A 51 -3.58 -2.98 -9.28
CA ASP A 51 -3.45 -2.23 -10.52
C ASP A 51 -1.98 -1.96 -10.87
N HIS A 52 -1.15 -1.68 -9.85
CA HIS A 52 0.25 -1.30 -10.06
C HIS A 52 1.19 -2.51 -10.20
N LEU A 53 1.01 -3.54 -9.37
CA LEU A 53 1.93 -4.67 -9.27
C LEU A 53 1.39 -5.97 -9.88
N GLY A 54 0.08 -6.06 -10.12
CA GLY A 54 -0.57 -7.32 -10.49
C GLY A 54 -0.38 -8.37 -9.38
N SER A 55 0.29 -9.47 -9.72
CA SER A 55 0.64 -10.55 -8.79
C SER A 55 2.05 -10.43 -8.19
N ARG A 56 2.83 -9.39 -8.53
CA ARG A 56 4.16 -9.22 -7.94
C ARG A 56 4.01 -8.93 -6.45
N LEU A 57 4.92 -9.51 -5.66
CA LEU A 57 5.00 -9.30 -4.20
C LEU A 57 3.73 -9.72 -3.44
N SER A 58 2.78 -10.41 -4.08
CA SER A 58 1.51 -10.81 -3.45
C SER A 58 1.67 -11.82 -2.32
N ASP A 59 2.83 -12.47 -2.23
CA ASP A 59 3.22 -13.36 -1.14
C ASP A 59 3.84 -12.62 0.07
N MET A 60 3.92 -11.29 0.01
CA MET A 60 4.53 -10.43 1.02
C MET A 60 3.48 -9.68 1.83
N ILE A 61 3.90 -9.25 3.02
CA ILE A 61 3.15 -8.26 3.82
C ILE A 61 3.44 -6.89 3.21
N ALA A 62 2.42 -6.12 2.88
CA ALA A 62 2.54 -4.75 2.37
C ALA A 62 2.12 -3.75 3.43
N VAL A 63 2.96 -2.75 3.70
CA VAL A 63 2.69 -1.68 4.67
C VAL A 63 2.79 -0.32 3.99
N CYS A 64 1.68 0.40 3.90
CA CYS A 64 1.65 1.79 3.48
C CYS A 64 1.95 2.68 4.69
N ILE A 65 3.14 3.29 4.69
CA ILE A 65 3.64 4.15 5.79
C ILE A 65 3.43 5.63 5.54
N GLU A 66 3.11 6.01 4.31
CA GLU A 66 2.74 7.37 3.92
C GLU A 66 1.29 7.41 3.46
N PRO A 67 0.31 7.11 4.33
CA PRO A 67 -1.03 7.44 3.99
C PRO A 67 -1.19 8.96 4.03
N TYR A 68 -1.26 9.61 2.88
CA TYR A 68 -1.66 11.02 2.77
C TYR A 68 -3.17 11.19 3.07
N HIS A 69 -3.66 10.57 4.14
CA HIS A 69 -5.05 10.62 4.58
C HIS A 69 -5.14 10.97 6.07
N GLU A 70 -6.34 11.34 6.52
CA GLU A 70 -6.58 11.76 7.91
C GLU A 70 -6.38 10.67 8.97
N LEU A 71 -6.27 9.39 8.59
CA LEU A 71 -5.91 8.35 9.54
C LEU A 71 -4.41 8.39 9.81
N SER A 72 -4.05 8.41 11.09
CA SER A 72 -2.68 8.59 11.58
C SER A 72 -1.90 7.29 11.78
N TYR A 73 -2.33 6.20 11.13
CA TYR A 73 -1.74 4.87 11.28
C TYR A 73 -1.38 4.24 9.91
N PRO A 74 -0.33 3.39 9.86
CA PRO A 74 0.02 2.64 8.65
C PRO A 74 -1.07 1.65 8.24
N LEU A 75 -1.30 1.50 6.93
CA LEU A 75 -2.19 0.46 6.40
C LEU A 75 -1.39 -0.81 6.13
N MET A 76 -1.87 -1.96 6.58
CA MET A 76 -1.19 -3.24 6.38
C MET A 76 -2.09 -4.26 5.68
N LEU A 77 -1.56 -4.91 4.64
CA LEU A 77 -2.19 -6.06 3.99
C LEU A 77 -1.29 -7.28 4.13
N MET A 78 -1.88 -8.39 4.54
CA MET A 78 -1.27 -9.71 4.62
C MET A 78 -1.11 -10.34 3.22
N PRO A 79 -0.22 -11.34 3.08
CA PRO A 79 -0.02 -12.05 1.83
C PRO A 79 -1.35 -12.50 1.20
N GLY A 80 -1.53 -12.16 -0.07
CA GLY A 80 -2.66 -12.53 -0.90
C GLY A 80 -3.92 -11.68 -0.70
N GLN A 81 -3.99 -10.80 0.30
CA GLN A 81 -5.21 -10.04 0.58
C GLN A 81 -5.62 -9.10 -0.56
N TRP A 82 -4.67 -8.52 -1.29
CA TRP A 82 -4.99 -7.59 -2.38
C TRP A 82 -5.30 -8.27 -3.73
N LEU A 83 -5.32 -9.61 -3.80
CA LEU A 83 -5.70 -10.35 -5.01
C LEU A 83 -7.19 -10.71 -5.09
N GLN A 84 -7.97 -10.44 -4.04
CA GLN A 84 -9.37 -10.87 -3.89
C GLN A 84 -10.38 -10.18 -4.81
#